data_AF-A0AAW1WZP3-F1
#
_entry.id   AF-A0AAW1WZP3-F1
#
_cell.length_a   1.000
_cell.length_b   1.000
_cell.length_c   1.000
_cell.angle_alpha   90.00
_cell.angle_beta   90.00
_cell.angle_gamma   90.00
#
_symmetry.space_group_name_H-M   'P 1'
#
loop_
_entity.id
_entity.type
_entity.pdbx_description
1 polymer ?
#
loop_
_entity_poly.entity_id
_entity_poly.type
_entity_poly.pdbx_seq_one_letter_code
_entity_poly.pdbx_strand_id
1 'polypeptide(L)' 'MRSVEVVWKIGVRIEGGVFTKTGAIKALEQALSLEQGKEMRHRVGVLKQLAQEAVGPNGSSTQDLKALVEIIKS' A
#
# COMPACT_ATOMS: atom_id res chain seq x y z
N MET A 1 -2.02 -0.06 10.74
CA MET A 1 -0.66 -0.46 10.29
C MET A 1 0.17 0.81 10.16
N ARG A 2 1.23 1.01 10.96
CA ARG A 2 1.97 2.29 10.97
C ARG A 2 2.66 2.58 9.65
N SER A 3 3.10 1.54 8.94
CA SER A 3 3.75 1.67 7.62
C SER A 3 2.81 2.28 6.57
N VAL A 4 1.55 1.83 6.50
CA VAL A 4 0.55 2.32 5.53
C VAL A 4 0.28 3.82 5.68
N GLU A 5 0.16 4.27 6.92
CA GLU A 5 -0.18 5.65 7.27
C GLU A 5 1.04 6.58 7.28
N VAL A 6 2.13 6.19 7.95
CA VAL A 6 3.26 7.08 8.25
C VAL A 6 4.37 6.99 7.21
N VAL A 7 4.67 5.78 6.74
CA VAL A 7 5.81 5.54 5.83
C VAL A 7 5.37 5.68 4.38
N TRP A 8 4.38 4.89 3.98
CA TRP A 8 3.86 4.87 2.61
C TRP A 8 2.88 6.00 2.34
N LYS A 9 2.19 6.50 3.38
CA LYS A 9 1.20 7.58 3.28
C LYS A 9 0.12 7.29 2.23
N ILE A 10 -0.36 6.06 2.20
CA ILE A 10 -1.40 5.57 1.28
C ILE A 10 -2.73 5.28 1.98
N GLY A 11 -2.83 5.57 3.27
CA GLY A 11 -4.04 5.39 4.06
C GLY A 11 -4.01 6.25 5.31
N VAL A 12 -5.16 6.35 5.97
CA VAL A 12 -5.33 7.09 7.21
C VAL A 12 -5.82 6.15 8.31
N ARG A 13 -5.41 6.39 9.55
CA ARG A 13 -5.97 5.71 10.71
C ARG A 13 -7.19 6.48 11.22
N ILE A 14 -8.18 5.73 11.70
CA ILE A 14 -9.32 6.31 12.40
C ILE A 14 -8.87 6.86 13.75
N GLU A 15 -9.32 8.07 14.06
CA GLU A 15 -9.04 8.75 15.33
C GLU A 15 -9.34 7.84 16.54
N GLY A 16 -8.38 7.74 17.48
CA GLY A 16 -8.49 6.87 18.65
C GLY A 16 -8.36 5.36 18.38
N GLY A 17 -8.20 4.94 17.11
CA GLY A 17 -8.04 3.54 16.74
C GLY A 17 -9.31 2.69 16.89
N VAL A 18 -10.45 3.31 17.18
CA VAL A 18 -11.76 2.66 17.33
C VAL A 18 -12.77 3.34 16.42
N PHE A 19 -13.71 2.57 15.89
CA PHE A 19 -14.77 3.12 15.03
C PHE A 19 -15.78 3.88 15.88
N THR A 20 -15.73 5.20 15.81
CA THR A 20 -16.82 6.09 16.21
C THR A 20 -17.46 6.68 14.96
N LYS A 21 -18.75 7.05 15.02
CA LYS A 21 -19.43 7.69 13.88
C LYS A 21 -18.62 8.89 13.36
N THR A 22 -18.22 9.78 14.25
CA THR A 22 -17.43 10.98 13.92
C THR A 22 -16.06 10.62 13.35
N GLY A 23 -15.33 9.70 13.98
CA GLY A 23 -14.00 9.28 13.51
C GLY A 23 -14.05 8.63 12.13
N ALA A 24 -15.08 7.82 11.86
CA ALA A 24 -15.28 7.19 10.56
C ALA A 24 -15.61 8.23 9.47
N ILE A 25 -16.51 9.18 9.74
CA ILE A 25 -16.84 10.26 8.80
C ILE A 25 -15.59 11.07 8.44
N LYS A 26 -14.80 11.51 9.44
CA LYS A 26 -13.55 12.25 9.20
C LYS A 26 -12.57 11.47 8.33
N ALA A 27 -12.39 10.16 8.60
CA ALA A 27 -11.50 9.32 7.82
C ALA A 27 -11.99 9.17 6.36
N LEU A 28 -13.30 9.04 6.15
CA LEU A 28 -13.89 8.97 4.82
C LEU A 28 -13.74 10.30 4.06
N GLU A 29 -13.98 11.44 4.70
CA GLU A 29 -13.77 12.76 4.10
C GLU A 29 -12.31 12.95 3.66
N GLN A 30 -11.34 12.60 4.53
CA GLN A 30 -9.92 12.66 4.20
C GLN A 30 -9.55 11.76 3.01
N ALA A 31 -10.11 10.55 2.95
CA ALA A 31 -9.79 9.59 1.90
C ALA A 31 -10.46 9.93 0.56
N LEU A 32 -11.69 10.43 0.58
CA LEU A 32 -12.54 10.54 -0.61
C LEU A 32 -12.61 11.98 -1.15
N SER A 33 -12.69 12.97 -0.27
CA SER A 33 -13.11 14.33 -0.64
C SER A 33 -11.98 15.36 -0.58
N LEU A 34 -10.99 15.16 0.30
CA LEU A 34 -9.90 16.11 0.49
C LEU A 34 -8.69 15.83 -0.43
N GLU A 35 -7.81 16.82 -0.60
CA GLU A 35 -6.58 16.71 -1.40
C GLU A 35 -5.65 15.60 -0.86
N GLN A 36 -5.64 15.36 0.44
CA GLN A 36 -4.91 14.24 1.05
C GLN A 36 -5.34 12.90 0.42
N GLY A 37 -6.62 12.73 0.10
CA GLY A 37 -7.15 11.55 -0.58
C GLY A 37 -6.59 11.35 -1.99
N LYS A 38 -6.40 12.44 -2.74
CA LYS A 38 -5.78 12.38 -4.08
C LYS A 38 -4.31 11.99 -3.98
N GLU A 39 -3.58 12.57 -3.03
CA GLU A 39 -2.18 12.23 -2.78
C GLU A 39 -2.00 10.76 -2.38
N MET A 40 -2.87 10.24 -1.51
CA MET A 40 -2.87 8.80 -1.15
C MET A 40 -3.07 7.92 -2.39
N ARG A 41 -4.02 8.27 -3.27
CA ARG A 41 -4.29 7.53 -4.51
C ARG A 41 -3.12 7.59 -5.49
N HIS A 42 -2.46 8.74 -5.60
CA HIS A 42 -1.26 8.87 -6.42
C HIS A 42 -0.14 7.94 -5.93
N ARG A 43 0.17 7.98 -4.63
CA ARG A 43 1.20 7.14 -4.01
C ARG A 43 0.92 5.64 -4.14
N VAL A 44 -0.32 5.21 -3.87
CA VAL A 44 -0.68 3.79 -4.03
C VAL A 44 -0.67 3.37 -5.51
N GLY A 45 -0.92 4.30 -6.44
CA GLY A 45 -0.75 4.07 -7.87
C GLY A 45 0.70 3.77 -8.25
N VAL A 46 1.65 4.55 -7.73
CA VAL A 46 3.10 4.28 -7.92
C VAL A 46 3.48 2.94 -7.30
N LEU A 47 3.04 2.65 -6.08
CA LEU A 47 3.31 1.35 -5.44
C LEU A 47 2.72 0.17 -6.23
N LYS A 48 1.53 0.34 -6.80
CA LYS A 48 0.90 -0.67 -7.66
C LYS A 48 1.78 -0.94 -8.88
N GLN A 49 2.26 0.11 -9.55
CA GLN A 49 3.14 -0.03 -10.71
C GLN A 49 4.42 -0.78 -10.34
N LEU A 50 5.10 -0.37 -9.26
CA LEU A 50 6.31 -1.05 -8.77
C LEU A 50 6.06 -2.52 -8.42
N ALA A 51 4.91 -2.83 -7.81
CA ALA A 51 4.54 -4.21 -7.52
C ALA A 51 4.33 -5.03 -8.80
N GLN A 52 3.69 -4.45 -9.82
CA GLN A 52 3.51 -5.10 -11.13
C GLN A 52 4.85 -5.35 -11.83
N GLU A 53 5.76 -4.38 -11.78
CA GLU A 53 7.11 -4.51 -12.33
C GLU A 53 7.90 -5.61 -11.61
N ALA A 54 7.84 -5.67 -10.28
CA ALA A 54 8.56 -6.66 -9.47
C ALA A 54 8.11 -8.11 -9.75
N VAL A 55 6.85 -8.33 -10.12
CA VAL A 55 6.29 -9.66 -10.45
C VAL A 55 6.24 -9.93 -11.96
N GLY A 56 6.75 -9.02 -12.79
CA GLY A 56 6.83 -9.22 -14.24
C GLY A 56 7.79 -10.34 -14.64
N PRO A 57 7.85 -10.72 -15.94
CA PRO A 57 8.69 -11.82 -16.42
C PRO A 57 10.18 -11.70 -16.04
N ASN A 58 10.69 -10.46 -15.99
CA ASN A 58 12.06 -10.09 -15.61
C ASN A 58 12.10 -9.32 -14.28
N GLY A 59 11.02 -9.35 -13.51
CA GLY A 59 10.92 -8.64 -12.24
C GLY A 59 11.73 -9.30 -11.14
N SER A 60 12.15 -8.51 -10.15
CA SER A 60 12.98 -8.97 -9.04
C SER A 60 12.35 -10.13 -8.28
N SER A 61 11.08 -10.02 -7.87
CA SER A 61 10.39 -11.08 -7.14
C SER A 61 10.28 -12.38 -7.95
N THR A 62 10.12 -12.27 -9.28
CA THR A 62 10.12 -13.44 -10.18
C THR A 62 11.49 -14.11 -10.21
N GLN A 63 12.56 -13.32 -10.27
CA GLN A 63 13.94 -13.83 -10.26
C GLN A 63 14.30 -14.46 -8.91
N ASP A 64 13.94 -13.81 -7.81
CA ASP A 64 14.15 -14.32 -6.45
C ASP A 64 13.41 -15.64 -6.23
N LEU A 65 12.18 -15.75 -6.72
CA LEU A 65 11.42 -17.00 -6.65
C LEU A 65 12.08 -18.12 -7.48
N LYS A 66 12.58 -17.81 -8.69
CA LYS A 66 13.34 -18.78 -9.50
C LYS A 66 14.59 -19.26 -8.75
N ALA A 67 15.35 -18.34 -8.16
CA ALA A 67 16.54 -18.68 -7.38
C ALA A 67 16.20 -19.58 -6.19
N LEU A 68 15.14 -19.26 -5.45
CA LEU A 68 14.65 -20.08 -4.34
C LEU A 68 14.28 -21.51 -4.79
N VAL A 69 13.60 -21.65 -5.94
CA VAL A 69 13.25 -22.96 -6.50
C VAL A 69 14.49 -23.79 -6.83
N GLU A 70 15.54 -23.18 -7.37
CA GLU A 70 16.79 -23.90 -7.65
C GLU A 70 17.51 -24.33 -6.37
N ILE A 71 17.50 -23.51 -5.31
CA ILE A 71 18.04 -23.88 -3.98
C ILE A 71 17.28 -25.06 -3.37
N ILE A 72 15.96 -25.16 -3.55
CA ILE A 72 15.16 -26.24 -2.98
C ILE A 72 15.37 -27.56 -3.74
N LYS A 73 15.68 -27.50 -5.04
CA LYS A 73 15.93 -28.69 -5.88
C LYS A 73 17.30 -29.31 -5.67
N SER A 74 18.29 -28.53 -5.21
CA SER A 74 19.65 -28.99 -4.94
C SER A 74 19.75 -29.77 -3.64
#